data_AF-A0A7C5NCS2-F1
#
_entry.id   AF-A0A7C5NCS2-F1
#
_cell.length_a   1.000
_cell.length_b   1.000
_cell.length_c   1.000
_cell.angle_alpha   90.00
_cell.angle_beta   90.00
_cell.angle_gamma   90.00
#
_symmetry.space_group_name_H-M   'P 1'
#
loop_
_entity.id
_entity.type
_entity.pdbx_description
1 polymer ?
#
loop_
_entity_poly.entity_id
_entity_poly.type
_entity_poly.pdbx_seq_one_letter_code
_entity_poly.pdbx_strand_id
1 'polypeptide(L)'
;MTSARASLLSPWMAKALQVLVAWLALTVGAPLVLAQPEAPLEEEPAEAAAESPDEPPDGGTDEDVEPPPPSPEPRRDSRDKPPAEILFDQGLKDMLAGKYDTACPALAESFRLDPAPGALFTLAECEMGRGRLATAQTHYRDFLDRVERMTEEGKERQQQRVDVANEKLGELEGRVPTLTI
;
A
#
# COMPACT_ATOMS: atom_id res chain seq x y z
N MET A 1 9.24 61.06 48.70
CA MET A 1 8.03 60.75 47.90
C MET A 1 8.42 61.05 46.46
N THR A 2 8.78 60.09 45.61
CA THR A 2 7.90 59.13 44.95
C THR A 2 8.68 57.89 44.51
N SER A 3 8.07 56.72 44.70
CA SER A 3 8.55 55.40 44.30
C SER A 3 8.42 55.24 42.78
N ALA A 4 9.50 54.91 42.09
CA ALA A 4 9.46 54.37 40.72
C ALA A 4 9.56 52.85 40.81
N ARG A 5 8.41 52.17 40.81
CA ARG A 5 8.32 50.72 40.61
C ARG A 5 8.48 50.43 39.12
N ALA A 6 9.68 50.02 38.72
CA ALA A 6 9.95 49.45 37.42
C ALA A 6 9.10 48.18 37.24
N SER A 7 8.23 48.19 36.22
CA SER A 7 7.45 47.03 35.83
C SER A 7 8.36 45.99 35.21
N LEU A 8 8.68 44.96 35.99
CA LEU A 8 9.30 43.71 35.52
C LEU A 8 8.21 42.83 34.89
N LEU A 9 7.86 43.08 33.63
CA LEU A 9 7.27 42.03 32.81
C LEU A 9 8.38 41.35 32.05
N SER A 10 8.79 40.18 32.54
CA SER A 10 9.78 39.33 31.93
C SER A 10 9.35 38.93 30.50
N PRO A 11 10.29 38.83 29.55
CA PRO A 11 10.01 38.50 28.13
C PRO A 11 9.32 37.14 27.94
N TRP A 12 9.33 36.30 28.97
CA TRP A 12 8.62 35.02 29.02
C TRP A 12 7.09 35.17 29.02
N MET A 13 6.56 36.22 29.67
CA MET A 13 5.12 36.47 29.72
C MET A 13 4.56 36.95 28.37
N ALA A 14 5.37 37.64 27.55
CA ALA A 14 4.99 38.07 26.20
C ALA A 14 4.82 36.89 25.23
N LYS A 15 5.70 35.88 25.31
CA LYS A 15 5.60 34.66 24.50
C LYS A 15 4.39 33.80 24.89
N ALA A 16 4.05 33.73 26.18
CA ALA A 16 2.88 32.98 26.65
C ALA A 16 1.56 33.57 26.12
N LEU A 17 1.46 34.91 26.02
CA LEU A 17 0.28 35.59 25.48
C LEU A 17 0.12 35.33 23.96
N GLN A 18 1.22 35.27 23.21
CA GLN A 18 1.20 34.98 21.77
C GLN A 18 0.69 33.57 21.44
N VAL A 19 1.07 32.56 22.23
CA VAL A 19 0.60 31.18 22.05
C VAL A 19 -0.91 31.06 22.34
N LEU A 20 -1.42 31.81 23.32
CA LEU A 20 -2.84 31.82 23.69
C LEU A 20 -3.73 32.46 22.62
N VAL A 21 -3.26 33.53 21.96
CA VAL A 21 -3.97 34.16 20.83
C VAL A 21 -4.02 33.23 19.61
N ALA A 22 -2.94 32.49 19.32
CA ALA A 22 -2.90 31.54 18.21
C ALA A 22 -3.85 30.34 18.42
N TRP A 23 -4.02 29.88 19.67
CA TRP A 23 -4.96 28.80 19.99
C TRP A 23 -6.43 29.22 19.85
N LEU A 24 -6.78 30.48 20.17
CA LEU A 24 -8.16 30.96 20.00
C LEU A 24 -8.55 31.12 18.52
N ALA A 25 -7.62 31.48 17.64
CA ALA A 25 -7.88 31.68 16.21
C ALA A 25 -8.18 30.38 15.43
N LEU A 26 -7.89 29.20 15.99
CA LEU A 26 -8.13 27.91 15.32
C LEU A 26 -9.51 27.29 15.59
N THR A 27 -10.32 27.91 16.46
CA THR A 27 -11.60 27.31 16.93
C THR A 27 -12.83 27.78 16.17
N VAL A 28 -12.74 28.82 15.31
CA VAL A 28 -13.89 29.33 14.54
C VAL A 28 -13.44 29.66 13.12
N GLY A 29 -13.48 28.67 12.22
CA GLY A 29 -13.03 28.90 10.83
C GLY A 29 -13.15 27.71 9.89
N ALA A 30 -14.28 27.00 9.87
CA ALA A 30 -14.77 26.40 8.62
C ALA A 30 -15.39 27.55 7.80
N PRO A 31 -15.22 27.63 6.46
CA PRO A 31 -16.00 26.73 5.62
C PRO A 31 -15.44 26.46 4.20
N LEU A 32 -16.28 25.78 3.41
CA LEU A 32 -16.26 25.61 1.95
C LEU A 32 -15.23 24.61 1.39
N VAL A 33 -15.59 23.35 1.57
CA VAL A 33 -15.46 22.30 0.56
C VAL A 33 -16.02 22.82 -0.76
N LEU A 34 -15.13 23.14 -1.71
CA LEU A 34 -15.49 23.18 -3.12
C LEU A 34 -15.52 21.74 -3.62
N ALA A 35 -16.74 21.25 -3.80
CA ALA A 35 -17.06 20.08 -4.59
C ALA A 35 -16.38 20.20 -5.96
N GLN A 36 -15.47 19.27 -6.25
CA GLN A 36 -14.98 19.02 -7.60
C GLN A 36 -16.05 18.19 -8.33
N PRO A 37 -16.53 18.62 -9.51
CA PRO A 37 -17.51 17.89 -10.28
C PRO A 37 -16.90 16.61 -10.88
N GLU A 38 -17.73 15.58 -10.83
CA GLU A 38 -17.55 14.21 -11.30
C GLU A 38 -17.34 14.26 -12.82
N ALA A 39 -16.16 13.85 -13.28
CA ALA A 39 -15.90 13.67 -14.71
C ALA A 39 -16.75 12.49 -15.22
N PRO A 40 -17.53 12.67 -16.31
CA PRO A 40 -18.44 11.64 -16.81
C PRO A 40 -17.70 10.39 -17.28
N LEU A 41 -18.28 9.24 -16.91
CA LEU A 41 -18.10 7.96 -17.56
C LEU A 41 -18.53 8.10 -19.02
N GLU A 42 -17.57 8.10 -19.94
CA GLU A 42 -17.87 7.91 -21.36
C GLU A 42 -18.16 6.42 -21.58
N GLU A 43 -19.45 6.11 -21.63
CA GLU A 43 -20.01 4.89 -22.18
C GLU A 43 -19.74 4.87 -23.69
N GLU A 44 -18.74 4.12 -24.13
CA GLU A 44 -18.58 3.81 -25.56
C GLU A 44 -19.58 2.72 -25.97
N PRO A 45 -20.42 2.98 -26.99
CA PRO A 45 -21.55 2.13 -27.34
C PRO A 45 -21.11 0.82 -28.01
N ALA A 46 -21.84 -0.23 -27.66
CA ALA A 46 -21.92 -1.44 -28.44
C ALA A 46 -22.55 -1.12 -29.81
N GLU A 47 -21.75 -1.22 -30.87
CA GLU A 47 -22.27 -1.37 -32.23
C GLU A 47 -21.76 -2.66 -32.84
N ALA A 48 -22.73 -3.52 -33.11
CA ALA A 48 -22.59 -4.73 -33.88
C ALA A 48 -22.36 -4.37 -35.34
N ALA A 49 -21.38 -5.00 -35.97
CA ALA A 49 -21.40 -5.23 -37.40
C ALA A 49 -20.79 -6.60 -37.68
N ALA A 50 -21.66 -7.51 -38.09
CA ALA A 50 -21.28 -8.70 -38.81
C ALA A 50 -20.68 -8.27 -40.16
N GLU A 51 -19.53 -8.83 -40.53
CA GLU A 51 -19.20 -9.01 -41.94
C GLU A 51 -18.23 -10.20 -42.06
N SER A 52 -18.72 -11.29 -42.65
CA SER A 52 -17.87 -12.30 -43.26
C SER A 52 -17.60 -11.85 -44.70
N PRO A 53 -16.36 -11.96 -45.18
CA PRO A 53 -16.20 -12.64 -46.47
C PRO A 53 -14.94 -13.52 -46.57
N ASP A 54 -15.20 -14.74 -47.03
CA ASP A 54 -14.53 -15.44 -48.14
C ASP A 54 -13.06 -15.92 -48.04
N GLU A 55 -12.92 -17.13 -48.59
CA GLU A 55 -11.78 -18.02 -48.81
C GLU A 55 -10.61 -17.43 -49.66
N PRO A 56 -9.48 -18.16 -49.80
CA PRO A 56 -8.11 -17.61 -49.77
C PRO A 56 -7.50 -17.34 -51.15
N PRO A 57 -6.34 -16.66 -51.22
CA PRO A 57 -5.40 -16.84 -52.31
C PRO A 57 -4.36 -17.92 -51.98
N ASP A 58 -4.36 -18.98 -52.79
CA ASP A 58 -3.21 -19.85 -53.05
C ASP A 58 -2.19 -19.07 -53.92
N GLY A 59 -0.90 -19.19 -53.61
CA GLY A 59 0.16 -18.55 -54.39
C GLY A 59 1.43 -18.35 -53.56
N GLY A 60 2.23 -19.41 -53.46
CA GLY A 60 3.51 -19.37 -52.75
C GLY A 60 4.61 -18.60 -53.46
N THR A 61 5.67 -18.30 -52.70
CA THR A 61 7.08 -18.53 -53.07
C THR A 61 7.90 -18.57 -51.78
N ASP A 62 8.78 -19.57 -51.70
CA ASP A 62 9.84 -19.75 -50.71
C ASP A 62 10.79 -18.53 -50.63
N GLU A 63 11.56 -18.50 -49.53
CA GLU A 63 12.73 -17.62 -49.26
C GLU A 63 12.46 -16.37 -48.43
N ASP A 64 12.20 -16.58 -47.12
CA ASP A 64 12.94 -15.98 -46.01
C ASP A 64 12.32 -16.54 -44.71
N VAL A 65 13.01 -17.49 -44.05
CA VAL A 65 12.57 -18.00 -42.74
C VAL A 65 12.88 -16.94 -41.69
N GLU A 66 12.01 -15.94 -41.60
CA GLU A 66 11.85 -15.12 -40.40
C GLU A 66 11.50 -16.07 -39.23
N PRO A 67 12.10 -15.90 -38.03
CA PRO A 67 11.69 -16.68 -36.87
C PRO A 67 10.16 -16.53 -36.70
N PRO A 68 9.44 -17.61 -36.36
CA PRO A 68 7.99 -17.55 -36.27
C PRO A 68 7.60 -16.38 -35.36
N PRO A 69 6.62 -15.54 -35.74
CA PRO A 69 6.11 -14.53 -34.82
C PRO A 69 5.74 -15.23 -33.51
N PRO A 70 6.00 -14.63 -32.34
CA PRO A 70 5.62 -15.26 -31.07
C PRO A 70 4.15 -15.64 -31.19
N SER A 71 3.86 -16.94 -31.01
CA SER A 71 2.50 -17.46 -31.10
C SER A 71 1.57 -16.58 -30.28
N PRO A 72 0.32 -16.33 -30.72
CA PRO A 72 -0.60 -15.49 -29.97
C PRO A 72 -0.70 -16.06 -28.55
N GLU A 73 -0.14 -15.33 -27.59
CA GLU A 73 -0.20 -15.75 -26.19
C GLU A 73 -1.68 -15.91 -25.83
N PRO A 74 -2.08 -17.01 -25.16
CA PRO A 74 -3.46 -17.19 -24.78
C PRO A 74 -3.92 -15.97 -23.98
N ARG A 75 -5.13 -15.47 -24.27
CA ARG A 75 -5.77 -14.42 -23.47
C ARG A 75 -5.79 -14.91 -22.02
N ARG A 76 -4.88 -14.39 -21.18
CA ARG A 76 -4.78 -14.80 -19.78
C ARG A 76 -5.98 -14.25 -19.03
N ASP A 77 -6.97 -15.10 -18.86
CA ASP A 77 -8.11 -14.83 -17.98
C ASP A 77 -7.61 -14.96 -16.52
N SER A 78 -8.34 -14.36 -15.58
CA SER A 78 -8.12 -14.50 -14.13
C SER A 78 -7.96 -15.95 -13.66
N ARG A 79 -8.47 -16.91 -14.46
CA ARG A 79 -8.30 -18.37 -14.30
C ARG A 79 -6.86 -18.88 -14.46
N ASP A 80 -5.97 -18.10 -15.08
CA ASP A 80 -4.57 -18.48 -15.35
C ASP A 80 -3.58 -17.92 -14.31
N LYS A 81 -4.05 -17.17 -13.30
CA LYS A 81 -3.20 -16.68 -12.20
C LYS A 81 -2.74 -17.85 -11.32
N PRO A 82 -1.48 -17.87 -10.85
CA PRO A 82 -1.03 -18.90 -9.90
C PRO A 82 -1.86 -18.82 -8.61
N PRO A 83 -2.13 -19.94 -7.93
CA PRO A 83 -2.98 -19.97 -6.73
C PRO A 83 -2.55 -18.96 -5.63
N ALA A 84 -1.25 -18.69 -5.49
CA ALA A 84 -0.73 -17.73 -4.54
C ALA A 84 -1.17 -16.28 -4.85
N GLU A 85 -1.21 -15.89 -6.12
CA GLU A 85 -1.59 -14.54 -6.55
C GLU A 85 -3.10 -14.32 -6.35
N ILE A 86 -3.93 -15.33 -6.67
CA ILE A 86 -5.38 -15.27 -6.42
C ILE A 86 -5.67 -15.02 -4.94
N LEU A 87 -4.97 -15.76 -4.06
CA LEU A 87 -5.10 -15.59 -2.62
C LEU A 87 -4.56 -14.26 -2.13
N PHE A 88 -3.46 -13.77 -2.72
CA PHE A 88 -2.91 -12.45 -2.39
C PHE A 88 -3.91 -11.35 -2.72
N ASP A 89 -4.44 -11.34 -3.94
CA ASP A 89 -5.37 -10.33 -4.43
C ASP A 89 -6.66 -10.31 -3.58
N GLN A 90 -7.21 -11.49 -3.30
CA GLN A 90 -8.38 -11.63 -2.44
C GLN A 90 -8.10 -11.14 -1.02
N GLY A 91 -6.97 -11.56 -0.45
CA GLY A 91 -6.56 -11.17 0.90
C GLY A 91 -6.31 -9.68 1.02
N LEU A 92 -5.63 -9.08 0.05
CA LEU A 92 -5.37 -7.64 -0.01
C LEU A 92 -6.69 -6.85 -0.13
N LYS A 93 -7.59 -7.27 -1.01
CA LYS A 93 -8.91 -6.65 -1.17
C LYS A 93 -9.72 -6.68 0.14
N ASP A 94 -9.75 -7.82 0.82
CA ASP A 94 -10.45 -7.96 2.09
C ASP A 94 -9.78 -7.15 3.20
N MET A 95 -8.44 -7.09 3.23
CA MET A 95 -7.68 -6.28 4.20
C MET A 95 -8.01 -4.80 4.06
N LEU A 96 -8.01 -4.29 2.82
CA LEU A 96 -8.36 -2.89 2.52
C LEU A 96 -9.83 -2.57 2.84
N ALA A 97 -10.70 -3.59 2.81
CA ALA A 97 -12.08 -3.48 3.26
C ALA A 97 -12.28 -3.65 4.78
N GLY A 98 -11.18 -3.79 5.55
CA GLY A 98 -11.21 -3.99 7.00
C GLY A 98 -11.66 -5.39 7.45
N LYS A 99 -11.75 -6.35 6.53
CA LYS A 99 -12.19 -7.73 6.80
C LYS A 99 -11.01 -8.62 7.17
N TYR A 100 -10.35 -8.28 8.28
CA TYR A 100 -9.10 -8.93 8.67
C TYR A 100 -9.22 -10.44 8.94
N ASP A 101 -10.40 -10.91 9.38
CA ASP A 101 -10.65 -12.33 9.64
C ASP A 101 -10.62 -13.21 8.39
N THR A 102 -10.99 -12.67 7.22
CA THR A 102 -10.86 -13.37 5.93
C THR A 102 -9.55 -13.03 5.24
N ALA A 103 -9.09 -11.78 5.37
CA ALA A 103 -7.90 -11.29 4.71
C ALA A 103 -6.61 -11.97 5.16
N CYS A 104 -6.34 -12.01 6.48
CA CYS A 104 -5.04 -12.45 6.97
C CYS A 104 -4.79 -13.94 6.71
N PRO A 105 -5.78 -14.85 6.86
CA PRO A 105 -5.60 -16.24 6.44
C PRO A 105 -5.30 -16.40 4.94
N ALA A 106 -5.94 -15.61 4.07
CA ALA A 106 -5.67 -15.66 2.63
C ALA A 106 -4.26 -15.16 2.29
N LEU A 107 -3.82 -14.05 2.90
CA LEU A 107 -2.46 -13.54 2.76
C LEU A 107 -1.41 -14.51 3.32
N ALA A 108 -1.71 -15.18 4.44
CA ALA A 108 -0.83 -16.19 5.03
C ALA A 108 -0.67 -17.40 4.11
N GLU A 109 -1.76 -17.89 3.52
CA GLU A 109 -1.71 -19.01 2.58
C GLU A 109 -1.01 -18.60 1.27
N SER A 110 -1.26 -17.38 0.78
CA SER A 110 -0.53 -16.82 -0.36
C SER A 110 0.98 -16.82 -0.10
N PHE A 111 1.43 -16.29 1.04
CA PHE A 111 2.84 -16.28 1.43
C PHE A 111 3.41 -17.68 1.61
N ARG A 112 2.62 -18.64 2.12
CA ARG A 112 3.04 -20.04 2.25
C ARG A 112 3.30 -20.69 0.90
N LEU A 113 2.52 -20.34 -0.11
CA LEU A 113 2.64 -20.85 -1.48
C LEU A 113 3.77 -20.16 -2.26
N ASP A 114 3.87 -18.84 -2.14
CA ASP A 114 4.94 -18.03 -2.72
C ASP A 114 5.50 -17.06 -1.67
N PRO A 115 6.66 -17.37 -1.06
CA PRO A 115 7.18 -16.60 0.05
C PRO A 115 7.89 -15.33 -0.46
N ALA A 116 7.17 -14.38 -1.03
CA ALA A 116 7.71 -13.11 -1.49
C ALA A 116 7.85 -12.09 -0.33
N PRO A 117 8.90 -11.22 -0.31
CA PRO A 117 9.05 -10.18 0.72
C PRO A 117 7.83 -9.24 0.82
N GLY A 118 7.26 -8.85 -0.33
CA GLY A 118 6.08 -7.99 -0.37
C GLY A 118 4.83 -8.67 0.23
N ALA A 119 4.68 -9.99 0.04
CA ALA A 119 3.59 -10.75 0.64
C ALA A 119 3.75 -10.85 2.17
N LEU A 120 4.96 -11.10 2.66
CA LEU A 120 5.27 -11.12 4.10
C LEU A 120 4.96 -9.78 4.77
N PHE A 121 5.39 -8.66 4.16
CA PHE A 121 5.07 -7.33 4.67
C PHE A 121 3.56 -7.08 4.72
N THR A 122 2.83 -7.46 3.67
CA THR A 122 1.38 -7.27 3.61
C THR A 122 0.66 -8.12 4.66
N LEU A 123 1.15 -9.33 4.93
CA LEU A 123 0.66 -10.15 6.03
C LEU A 123 0.91 -9.49 7.40
N ALA A 124 2.07 -8.85 7.60
CA ALA A 124 2.36 -8.09 8.81
C ALA A 124 1.36 -6.93 9.02
N GLU A 125 1.11 -6.13 7.97
CA GLU A 125 0.10 -5.06 7.99
C GLU A 125 -1.30 -5.60 8.31
N CYS A 126 -1.67 -6.76 7.74
CA CYS A 126 -2.96 -7.38 8.01
C CYS A 126 -3.10 -7.77 9.49
N GLU A 127 -2.09 -8.45 10.04
CA GLU A 127 -2.12 -8.88 11.45
C GLU A 127 -2.07 -7.69 12.41
N MET A 128 -1.40 -6.60 12.02
CA MET A 128 -1.41 -5.34 12.75
C MET A 128 -2.83 -4.76 12.80
N GLY A 129 -3.51 -4.68 11.65
CA GLY A 129 -4.90 -4.21 11.55
C GLY A 129 -5.91 -5.10 12.28
N ARG A 130 -5.65 -6.42 12.33
CA ARG A 130 -6.44 -7.39 13.10
C ARG A 130 -6.23 -7.31 14.62
N GLY A 131 -5.21 -6.58 15.06
CA GLY A 131 -4.83 -6.47 16.48
C GLY A 131 -3.98 -7.64 17.00
N ARG A 132 -3.46 -8.52 16.14
CA ARG A 132 -2.51 -9.58 16.51
C ARG A 132 -1.08 -9.03 16.56
N LEU A 133 -0.87 -8.07 17.47
CA LEU A 133 0.33 -7.23 17.54
C LEU A 133 1.65 -8.03 17.65
N ALA A 134 1.68 -9.08 18.47
CA ALA A 134 2.87 -9.91 18.60
C ALA A 134 3.21 -10.67 17.31
N THR A 135 2.18 -11.16 16.60
CA THR A 135 2.36 -11.84 15.31
C THR A 135 2.82 -10.86 14.24
N ALA A 136 2.21 -9.67 14.17
CA ALA A 136 2.65 -8.61 13.28
C ALA A 136 4.12 -8.23 13.54
N GLN A 137 4.51 -8.09 14.80
CA GLN A 137 5.90 -7.80 15.20
C GLN A 137 6.88 -8.84 14.65
N THR A 138 6.55 -10.13 14.76
CA THR A 138 7.36 -11.21 14.19
C THR A 138 7.49 -11.06 12.67
N HIS A 139 6.37 -10.86 11.96
CA HIS A 139 6.41 -10.73 10.49
C HIS A 139 7.18 -9.51 9.99
N TYR A 140 7.11 -8.36 10.68
CA TYR A 140 7.94 -7.20 10.32
C TYR A 140 9.44 -7.49 10.50
N ARG A 141 9.83 -8.15 11.59
CA ARG A 141 11.23 -8.55 11.80
C ARG A 141 11.70 -9.53 10.74
N ASP A 142 10.90 -10.56 10.45
CA ASP A 142 11.21 -11.54 9.41
C ASP A 142 11.36 -10.88 8.03
N PHE A 143 10.52 -9.87 7.74
CA PHE A 143 10.62 -9.06 6.53
C PHE A 143 11.94 -8.28 6.47
N LEU A 144 12.30 -7.54 7.52
CA LEU A 144 13.54 -6.76 7.60
C LEU A 144 14.77 -7.66 7.43
N ASP A 145 14.81 -8.78 8.16
CA ASP A 145 15.86 -9.78 8.07
C ASP A 145 16.01 -10.31 6.64
N ARG A 146 14.88 -10.52 5.95
CA ARG A 146 14.91 -10.99 4.55
C ARG A 146 15.44 -9.93 3.61
N VAL A 147 15.03 -8.67 3.78
CA VAL A 147 15.53 -7.54 2.97
C VAL A 147 17.03 -7.36 3.15
N GLU A 148 17.55 -7.50 4.37
CA GLU A 148 18.98 -7.38 4.65
C GLU A 148 19.84 -8.35 3.82
N ARG A 149 19.30 -9.55 3.51
CA ARG A 149 19.95 -10.59 2.71
C ARG A 149 19.78 -10.42 1.20
N MET A 150 19.05 -9.40 0.73
CA MET A 150 18.85 -9.14 -0.71
C MET A 150 20.05 -8.41 -1.34
N THR A 151 20.07 -8.34 -2.67
CA THR A 151 20.97 -7.44 -3.40
C THR A 151 20.64 -5.97 -3.08
N GLU A 152 21.56 -5.05 -3.35
CA GLU A 152 21.33 -3.60 -3.13
C GLU A 152 20.11 -3.09 -3.91
N GLU A 153 19.95 -3.47 -5.18
CA GLU A 153 18.75 -3.16 -5.97
C GLU A 153 17.47 -3.73 -5.32
N GLY A 154 17.58 -4.94 -4.74
CA GLY A 154 16.49 -5.55 -3.98
C GLY A 154 16.12 -4.73 -2.74
N LYS A 155 17.12 -4.27 -1.98
CA LYS A 155 16.92 -3.40 -0.81
C LYS A 155 16.28 -2.08 -1.20
N GLU A 156 16.79 -1.42 -2.24
CA GLU A 156 16.24 -0.17 -2.76
C GLU A 156 14.76 -0.30 -3.14
N ARG A 157 14.38 -1.39 -3.83
CA ARG A 157 12.97 -1.67 -4.15
C ARG A 157 12.08 -1.85 -2.92
N GLN A 158 12.63 -2.26 -1.79
CA GLN A 158 11.89 -2.51 -0.54
C GLN A 158 12.01 -1.35 0.46
N GLN A 159 12.76 -0.29 0.15
CA GLN A 159 13.11 0.75 1.12
C GLN A 159 11.88 1.38 1.81
N GLN A 160 10.84 1.70 1.04
CA GLN A 160 9.61 2.28 1.61
C GLN A 160 8.93 1.33 2.62
N ARG A 161 8.95 0.02 2.35
CA ARG A 161 8.40 -0.99 3.27
C ARG A 161 9.30 -1.19 4.49
N VAL A 162 10.62 -1.04 4.33
CA VAL A 162 11.58 -1.04 5.45
C VAL A 162 11.29 0.13 6.40
N ASP A 163 11.06 1.32 5.86
CA ASP A 163 10.76 2.51 6.65
C ASP A 163 9.48 2.31 7.46
N VAL A 164 8.40 1.83 6.81
CA VAL A 164 7.13 1.54 7.48
C VAL A 164 7.27 0.41 8.51
N ALA A 165 7.99 -0.67 8.19
CA ALA A 165 8.20 -1.77 9.13
C ALA A 165 8.93 -1.29 10.40
N ASN A 166 9.95 -0.45 10.26
CA ASN A 166 10.67 0.12 11.40
C ASN A 166 9.77 1.06 12.24
N GLU A 167 8.98 1.91 11.58
CA GLU A 167 7.99 2.76 12.27
C GLU A 167 6.99 1.92 13.08
N LYS A 168 6.41 0.89 12.45
CA LYS A 168 5.46 -0.02 13.10
C LYS A 168 6.07 -0.80 14.25
N LEU A 169 7.31 -1.25 14.11
CA LEU A 169 8.04 -1.88 15.21
C LEU A 169 8.23 -0.91 16.39
N GLY A 170 8.53 0.37 16.12
CA GLY A 170 8.59 1.42 17.13
C GLY A 170 7.25 1.66 17.83
N GLU A 171 6.14 1.67 17.09
CA GLU A 171 4.79 1.78 17.68
C GLU A 171 4.44 0.60 18.60
N LEU A 172 5.04 -0.57 18.35
CA LEU A 172 4.81 -1.79 19.12
C LEU A 172 5.70 -1.88 20.37
N GLU A 173 6.70 -1.01 20.50
CA GLU A 173 7.55 -0.93 21.69
C GLU A 173 6.69 -0.66 22.94
N GLY A 174 6.78 -1.56 23.92
CA GLY A 174 5.99 -1.49 25.16
C GLY A 174 4.55 -2.01 25.05
N ARG A 175 4.03 -2.29 23.85
CA ARG A 175 2.69 -2.91 23.65
C ARG A 175 2.77 -4.42 23.51
N VAL A 176 3.90 -4.93 23.02
CA VAL A 176 4.16 -6.37 22.89
C VAL A 176 5.12 -6.81 23.99
N PRO A 177 4.74 -7.75 24.87
CA PRO A 177 5.64 -8.30 25.89
C PRO A 177 6.86 -8.97 25.25
N THR A 178 8.04 -8.73 25.81
CA THR A 178 9.27 -9.43 25.43
C THR A 178 9.51 -10.64 26.34
N LEU A 179 9.99 -11.74 25.75
CA LEU A 179 10.46 -12.89 26.51
C LEU A 179 11.96 -12.74 26.74
N THR A 180 12.37 -12.58 28.00
CA THR A 180 13.76 -12.68 28.43
C THR A 180 13.93 -14.04 29.09
N ILE A 181 14.73 -14.92 28.48
CA ILE A 181 15.06 -16.26 29.00
C ILE A 181 16.38 -16.24 29.78
#